data_AF-A0A2A6QYR3-F1
#
_entry.id   AF-A0A2A6QYR3-F1
#
_cell.length_a   1.000
_cell.length_b   1.000
_cell.length_c   1.000
_cell.angle_alpha   90.00
_cell.angle_beta   90.00
_cell.angle_gamma   90.00
#
_symmetry.space_group_name_H-M   'P 1'
#
loop_
_entity.id
_entity.type
_entity.pdbx_description
1 polymer ?
#
loop_
_entity_poly.entity_id
_entity_poly.type
_entity_poly.pdbx_seq_one_letter_code
_entity_poly.pdbx_strand_id
1 'polypeptide(L)'
;MAPRVLVSDELSETAVQIFRDRGVEVDFEPQLGKDKDRLLEVIGKYDGLAIRSATKVTEKIIEGAKNLKVVGRAGIGVDNVDIPAASRRGIIVMNTPFGNSITTAEHAIALMFAVARQLPAADTSTQAGKWEKSKFMGVEITGKTLGVIGAGNIGSIVCARAIGLKMHVVAYDPFLSKERAEEMGVTKVELDELFARADFITLHVPMTDRTRGILNKEALAKTKPGVRIINCARGGLVDEAALAEAIKSGHVAGAAFDVFEVEPAKESPLFGLPNVVCTPHLGASTTEAQENVALQVAEQMSDYLVNGAVSNAINMPSITAEEAPILKPFIRLADVLGAFVGQVTEEPIKEIEILYDGVTANMNTRALTSAVLAGLIRPQVADVNMVSAPIMIKEKGIVLSEVKRDKTGVFDGYIKLTVKTESMTRSIAGTVFSDGKPRFIQIKGINLDADVGSHMIYITNTDVPGMIGFIGTTLGAAGVNIANFQLGRDKQGGDAIALLYVDGEVEDGVLERLTAHQAIRQAKLLTFNID
;
A
#
# COMPACT_ATOMS: atom_id res chain seq x y z
N MET A 1 0.28 -13.83 23.65
CA MET A 1 0.77 -15.00 22.89
C MET A 1 1.65 -14.48 21.78
N ALA A 2 2.73 -15.19 21.45
CA ALA A 2 3.59 -14.82 20.33
C ALA A 2 2.78 -14.91 19.01
N PRO A 3 2.96 -13.98 18.06
CA PRO A 3 2.35 -14.09 16.74
C PRO A 3 2.79 -15.37 16.03
N ARG A 4 1.89 -15.99 15.27
CA ARG A 4 2.19 -17.22 14.51
C ARG A 4 2.23 -16.94 13.01
N VAL A 5 3.30 -17.34 12.33
CA VAL A 5 3.48 -17.20 10.89
C VAL A 5 3.54 -18.56 10.21
N LEU A 6 2.75 -18.71 9.14
CA LEU A 6 2.89 -19.83 8.20
C LEU A 6 3.79 -19.42 7.05
N VAL A 7 4.82 -20.20 6.79
CA VAL A 7 5.66 -20.07 5.58
C VAL A 7 5.27 -21.22 4.65
N SER A 8 4.42 -20.93 3.64
CA SER A 8 3.76 -21.95 2.81
C SER A 8 4.47 -22.26 1.49
N ASP A 9 5.51 -21.48 1.16
CA ASP A 9 6.35 -21.64 -0.02
C ASP A 9 7.81 -21.88 0.38
N GLU A 10 8.63 -22.31 -0.57
CA GLU A 10 10.07 -22.51 -0.40
C GLU A 10 10.80 -21.17 -0.18
N LEU A 11 11.20 -20.91 1.07
CA LEU A 11 12.00 -19.77 1.51
C LEU A 11 13.31 -20.27 2.12
N SER A 12 14.31 -19.37 2.19
CA SER A 12 15.57 -19.64 2.89
C SER A 12 15.33 -19.96 4.37
N GLU A 13 16.05 -20.95 4.91
CA GLU A 13 16.01 -21.28 6.35
C GLU A 13 16.39 -20.09 7.23
N THR A 14 17.24 -19.17 6.72
CA THR A 14 17.60 -17.93 7.43
C THR A 14 16.38 -17.06 7.72
N ALA A 15 15.39 -17.02 6.82
CA ALA A 15 14.15 -16.28 7.04
C ALA A 15 13.31 -16.87 8.18
N VAL A 16 13.26 -18.21 8.27
CA VAL A 16 12.60 -18.93 9.37
C VAL A 16 13.29 -18.60 10.69
N GLN A 17 14.63 -18.53 10.70
CA GLN A 17 15.39 -18.18 11.89
C GLN A 17 15.14 -16.73 12.33
N ILE A 18 15.07 -15.77 11.40
CA ILE A 18 14.77 -14.36 11.71
C ILE A 18 13.44 -14.21 12.44
N PHE A 19 12.39 -14.87 11.94
CA PHE A 19 11.09 -14.83 12.62
C PHE A 19 11.20 -15.34 14.07
N ARG A 20 11.88 -16.47 14.29
CA ARG A 20 12.08 -17.04 15.63
C ARG A 20 12.86 -16.10 16.54
N ASP A 21 13.95 -15.53 16.03
CA ASP A 21 14.81 -14.60 16.78
C ASP A 21 14.06 -13.31 17.16
N ARG A 22 13.07 -12.91 16.36
CA ARG A 22 12.18 -11.77 16.65
C ARG A 22 10.94 -12.13 17.48
N GLY A 23 10.87 -13.35 18.02
CA GLY A 23 9.78 -13.77 18.90
C GLY A 23 8.47 -14.13 18.18
N VAL A 24 8.56 -14.52 16.91
CA VAL A 24 7.44 -15.02 16.10
C VAL A 24 7.52 -16.54 16.00
N GLU A 25 6.43 -17.23 16.31
CA GLU A 25 6.33 -18.68 16.09
C GLU A 25 6.16 -18.97 14.59
N VAL A 26 6.88 -19.96 14.07
CA VAL A 26 6.85 -20.28 12.63
C VAL A 26 6.59 -21.74 12.37
N ASP A 27 5.57 -22.00 11.55
CA ASP A 27 5.35 -23.29 10.90
C ASP A 27 5.88 -23.17 9.45
N PHE A 28 6.94 -23.92 9.12
CA PHE A 28 7.56 -23.95 7.79
C PHE A 28 7.07 -25.16 7.00
N GLU A 29 6.15 -24.93 6.06
CA GLU A 29 5.53 -25.96 5.24
C GLU A 29 5.66 -25.59 3.74
N PRO A 30 6.87 -25.69 3.14
CA PRO A 30 7.18 -25.10 1.83
C PRO A 30 6.40 -25.70 0.63
N GLN A 31 5.69 -26.81 0.84
CA GLN A 31 4.85 -27.45 -0.18
C GLN A 31 3.36 -27.16 0.00
N LEU A 32 2.95 -26.62 1.16
CA LEU A 32 1.55 -26.41 1.50
C LEU A 32 0.86 -25.44 0.54
N GLY A 33 1.58 -24.46 0.01
CA GLY A 33 1.07 -23.50 -0.96
C GLY A 33 0.48 -24.11 -2.23
N LYS A 34 0.93 -25.32 -2.60
CA LYS A 34 0.42 -26.07 -3.77
C LYS A 34 -0.89 -26.79 -3.48
N ASP A 35 -1.18 -27.10 -2.21
CA ASP A 35 -2.40 -27.74 -1.75
C ASP A 35 -3.36 -26.71 -1.16
N LYS A 36 -4.24 -26.18 -2.04
CA LYS A 36 -5.16 -25.09 -1.69
C LYS A 36 -6.17 -25.50 -0.62
N ASP A 37 -6.62 -26.75 -0.63
CA ASP A 37 -7.62 -27.22 0.29
C ASP A 37 -7.01 -27.39 1.68
N ARG A 38 -5.81 -27.97 1.76
CA ARG A 38 -5.07 -28.07 3.02
C ARG A 38 -4.68 -26.71 3.58
N LEU A 39 -4.24 -25.77 2.72
CA LEU A 39 -3.94 -24.40 3.14
C LEU A 39 -5.17 -23.73 3.77
N LEU A 40 -6.34 -23.88 3.15
CA LEU A 40 -7.60 -23.33 3.66
C LEU A 40 -7.98 -23.89 5.03
N GLU A 41 -7.73 -25.18 5.29
CA GLU A 41 -8.01 -25.81 6.59
C GLU A 41 -7.18 -25.24 7.74
N VAL A 42 -5.94 -24.82 7.47
CA VAL A 42 -5.00 -24.41 8.53
C VAL A 42 -4.84 -22.91 8.65
N ILE A 43 -5.11 -22.12 7.59
CA ILE A 43 -4.77 -20.69 7.53
C ILE A 43 -5.40 -19.86 8.65
N GLY A 44 -6.57 -20.26 9.16
CA GLY A 44 -7.26 -19.57 10.24
C GLY A 44 -6.51 -19.53 11.58
N LYS A 45 -5.40 -20.28 11.72
CA LYS A 45 -4.58 -20.36 12.94
C LYS A 45 -3.43 -19.36 13.01
N TYR A 46 -3.17 -18.62 11.93
CA TYR A 46 -1.95 -17.80 11.78
C TYR A 46 -2.27 -16.31 11.74
N ASP A 47 -1.37 -15.51 12.31
CA ASP A 47 -1.37 -14.05 12.25
C ASP A 47 -0.68 -13.54 10.97
N GLY A 48 0.24 -14.31 10.40
CA GLY A 48 0.94 -13.97 9.16
C GLY A 48 1.11 -15.14 8.19
N LEU A 49 1.17 -14.82 6.90
CA LEU A 49 1.40 -15.78 5.82
C LEU A 49 2.55 -15.28 4.94
N ALA A 50 3.67 -15.99 4.95
CA ALA A 50 4.82 -15.71 4.08
C ALA A 50 4.78 -16.64 2.86
N ILE A 51 4.79 -16.05 1.66
CA ILE A 51 4.61 -16.76 0.39
C ILE A 51 5.67 -16.33 -0.63
N ARG A 52 5.71 -17.04 -1.76
CA ARG A 52 6.44 -16.65 -2.98
C ARG A 52 5.53 -16.68 -4.19
N SER A 53 5.73 -17.61 -5.11
CA SER A 53 4.99 -17.70 -6.37
C SER A 53 4.09 -18.94 -6.44
N ALA A 54 4.25 -19.92 -5.53
CA ALA A 54 3.49 -21.16 -5.59
C ALA A 54 2.12 -21.00 -4.91
N THR A 55 2.09 -20.42 -3.71
CA THR A 55 0.83 -20.11 -3.01
C THR A 55 0.04 -19.06 -3.77
N LYS A 56 -1.26 -19.30 -3.97
CA LYS A 56 -2.22 -18.29 -4.46
C LYS A 56 -3.14 -17.87 -3.32
N VAL A 57 -3.01 -16.63 -2.86
CA VAL A 57 -3.81 -16.05 -1.77
C VAL A 57 -5.08 -15.44 -2.38
N THR A 58 -6.04 -16.31 -2.69
CA THR A 58 -7.33 -15.92 -3.29
C THR A 58 -8.30 -15.41 -2.22
N GLU A 59 -9.40 -14.77 -2.64
CA GLU A 59 -10.51 -14.37 -1.75
C GLU A 59 -10.96 -15.52 -0.83
N LYS A 60 -11.12 -16.75 -1.36
CA LYS A 60 -11.47 -17.95 -0.55
C LYS A 60 -10.48 -18.22 0.59
N ILE A 61 -9.17 -18.09 0.35
CA ILE A 61 -8.14 -18.27 1.39
C ILE A 61 -8.24 -17.14 2.42
N ILE A 62 -8.41 -15.91 1.96
CA ILE A 62 -8.53 -14.71 2.79
C ILE A 62 -9.76 -14.77 3.70
N GLU A 63 -10.89 -15.28 3.22
CA GLU A 63 -12.12 -15.49 4.01
C GLU A 63 -11.92 -16.57 5.10
N GLY A 64 -11.19 -17.65 4.79
CA GLY A 64 -10.87 -18.69 5.76
C GLY A 64 -9.84 -18.25 6.82
N ALA A 65 -9.10 -17.18 6.56
CA ALA A 65 -8.02 -16.66 7.38
C ALA A 65 -8.53 -15.75 8.52
N LYS A 66 -9.11 -16.36 9.56
CA LYS A 66 -9.79 -15.63 10.65
C LYS A 66 -8.90 -14.69 11.46
N ASN A 67 -7.62 -15.05 11.65
CA ASN A 67 -6.68 -14.30 12.49
C ASN A 67 -5.61 -13.55 11.69
N LEU A 68 -5.61 -13.69 10.36
CA LEU A 68 -4.51 -13.22 9.52
C LEU A 68 -4.48 -11.69 9.50
N LYS A 69 -3.31 -11.11 9.76
CA LYS A 69 -3.05 -9.68 9.80
C LYS A 69 -2.15 -9.21 8.66
N VAL A 70 -1.25 -10.09 8.19
CA VAL A 70 -0.27 -9.76 7.14
C VAL A 70 -0.01 -10.92 6.19
N VAL A 71 0.10 -10.61 4.90
CA VAL A 71 0.64 -11.48 3.85
C VAL A 71 1.94 -10.85 3.35
N GLY A 72 3.05 -11.55 3.52
CA GLY A 72 4.35 -11.13 2.99
C GLY A 72 4.74 -11.97 1.77
N ARG A 73 4.93 -11.31 0.62
CA ARG A 73 5.38 -11.95 -0.61
C ARG A 73 6.88 -11.73 -0.78
N ALA A 74 7.67 -12.80 -0.70
CA ALA A 74 9.11 -12.80 -0.98
C ALA A 74 9.36 -12.71 -2.50
N GLY A 75 9.27 -11.48 -3.01
CA GLY A 75 9.46 -11.06 -4.40
C GLY A 75 8.77 -9.72 -4.68
N ILE A 76 9.02 -9.10 -5.85
CA ILE A 76 8.45 -7.78 -6.19
C ILE A 76 6.96 -7.85 -6.59
N GLY A 77 6.62 -8.69 -7.56
CA GLY A 77 5.23 -8.90 -7.99
C GLY A 77 4.31 -9.36 -6.86
N VAL A 78 3.01 -9.20 -7.02
CA VAL A 78 2.02 -9.66 -6.04
C VAL A 78 0.79 -10.20 -6.76
N ASP A 79 1.01 -10.67 -7.99
CA ASP A 79 -0.03 -11.13 -8.91
C ASP A 79 -0.78 -12.37 -8.39
N ASN A 80 -0.17 -13.09 -7.43
CA ASN A 80 -0.75 -14.25 -6.75
C ASN A 80 -1.45 -13.91 -5.42
N VAL A 81 -1.69 -12.62 -5.13
CA VAL A 81 -2.42 -12.14 -3.95
C VAL A 81 -3.61 -11.30 -4.40
N ASP A 82 -4.81 -11.64 -3.91
CA ASP A 82 -6.00 -10.81 -4.11
C ASP A 82 -5.95 -9.60 -3.15
N ILE A 83 -5.27 -8.54 -3.58
CA ILE A 83 -5.09 -7.32 -2.80
C ILE A 83 -6.43 -6.65 -2.47
N PRO A 84 -7.40 -6.52 -3.40
CA PRO A 84 -8.72 -6.02 -3.06
C PRO A 84 -9.39 -6.80 -1.92
N ALA A 85 -9.42 -8.13 -1.99
CA ALA A 85 -10.00 -8.96 -0.93
C ALA A 85 -9.24 -8.83 0.39
N ALA A 86 -7.90 -8.85 0.35
CA ALA A 86 -7.07 -8.69 1.54
C ALA A 86 -7.33 -7.33 2.20
N SER A 87 -7.42 -6.27 1.40
CA SER A 87 -7.63 -4.92 1.90
C SER A 87 -9.03 -4.73 2.49
N ARG A 88 -10.08 -5.31 1.89
CA ARG A 88 -11.43 -5.33 2.48
C ARG A 88 -11.47 -6.01 3.84
N ARG A 89 -10.70 -7.10 4.01
CA ARG A 89 -10.53 -7.84 5.28
C ARG A 89 -9.53 -7.18 6.23
N GLY A 90 -8.93 -6.06 5.84
CA GLY A 90 -8.00 -5.34 6.68
C GLY A 90 -6.61 -5.97 6.81
N ILE A 91 -6.27 -6.91 5.93
CA ILE A 91 -5.00 -7.63 5.91
C ILE A 91 -3.96 -6.83 5.16
N ILE A 92 -2.81 -6.57 5.77
CA ILE A 92 -1.69 -5.87 5.11
C ILE A 92 -1.03 -6.82 4.10
N VAL A 93 -0.77 -6.33 2.89
CA VAL A 93 0.02 -7.04 1.88
C VAL A 93 1.36 -6.35 1.71
N MET A 94 2.44 -7.06 1.97
CA MET A 94 3.81 -6.56 1.83
C MET A 94 4.57 -7.32 0.73
N ASN A 95 5.48 -6.65 0.05
CA ASN A 95 6.41 -7.27 -0.88
C ASN A 95 7.86 -6.91 -0.54
N THR A 96 8.81 -7.37 -1.35
CA THR A 96 10.24 -7.10 -1.18
C THR A 96 10.78 -6.36 -2.40
N PRO A 97 10.54 -5.03 -2.50
CA PRO A 97 10.76 -4.27 -3.74
C PRO A 97 12.23 -4.13 -4.14
N PHE A 98 13.16 -4.44 -3.24
CA PHE A 98 14.60 -4.26 -3.44
C PHE A 98 15.36 -5.57 -3.59
N GLY A 99 14.88 -6.66 -2.97
CA GLY A 99 15.65 -7.91 -2.81
C GLY A 99 16.13 -8.58 -4.11
N ASN A 100 15.52 -8.31 -5.26
CA ASN A 100 15.95 -8.86 -6.56
C ASN A 100 16.21 -7.79 -7.63
N SER A 101 16.23 -6.50 -7.27
CA SER A 101 16.35 -5.42 -8.27
C SER A 101 17.64 -5.49 -9.09
N ILE A 102 18.75 -5.84 -8.44
CA ILE A 102 20.07 -6.03 -9.06
C ILE A 102 20.03 -7.22 -10.01
N THR A 103 19.58 -8.38 -9.53
CA THR A 103 19.53 -9.63 -10.29
C THR A 103 18.66 -9.51 -11.53
N THR A 104 17.50 -8.87 -11.43
CA THR A 104 16.62 -8.69 -12.61
C THR A 104 17.24 -7.73 -13.62
N ALA A 105 17.94 -6.69 -13.17
CA ALA A 105 18.67 -5.79 -14.06
C ALA A 105 19.83 -6.51 -14.78
N GLU A 106 20.57 -7.36 -14.08
CA GLU A 106 21.63 -8.20 -14.67
C GLU A 106 21.07 -9.17 -15.69
N HIS A 107 19.95 -9.82 -15.39
CA HIS A 107 19.28 -10.72 -16.31
C HIS A 107 18.82 -10.01 -17.59
N ALA A 108 18.26 -8.79 -17.47
CA ALA A 108 17.88 -7.98 -18.63
C ALA A 108 19.09 -7.63 -19.52
N ILE A 109 20.23 -7.26 -18.92
CA ILE A 109 21.48 -7.00 -19.66
C ILE A 109 22.03 -8.29 -20.29
N ALA A 110 22.00 -9.41 -19.57
CA ALA A 110 22.44 -10.71 -20.09
C ALA A 110 21.61 -11.13 -21.30
N LEU A 111 20.28 -11.00 -21.21
CA LEU A 111 19.35 -11.29 -22.30
C LEU A 111 19.50 -10.32 -23.49
N MET A 112 19.82 -9.05 -23.25
CA MET A 112 20.20 -8.11 -24.30
C MET A 112 21.43 -8.58 -25.07
N PHE A 113 22.48 -9.05 -24.39
CA PHE A 113 23.65 -9.64 -25.05
C PHE A 113 23.33 -10.95 -25.77
N ALA A 114 22.50 -11.82 -25.18
CA ALA A 114 22.09 -13.08 -25.77
C ALA A 114 21.44 -12.87 -27.15
N VAL A 115 20.57 -11.88 -27.29
CA VAL A 115 19.92 -11.53 -28.57
C VAL A 115 20.83 -10.72 -29.49
N ALA A 116 21.67 -9.84 -28.93
CA ALA A 116 22.63 -9.08 -29.74
C ALA A 116 23.63 -10.01 -30.46
N ARG A 117 24.00 -11.13 -29.83
CA ARG A 117 25.05 -12.05 -30.29
C ARG A 117 24.54 -13.44 -30.68
N GLN A 118 23.22 -13.66 -30.67
CA GLN A 118 22.57 -14.92 -31.06
C GLN A 118 23.08 -16.14 -30.25
N LEU A 119 23.41 -15.93 -28.97
CA LEU A 119 24.20 -16.88 -28.17
C LEU A 119 23.56 -18.27 -28.08
N PRO A 120 22.26 -18.43 -27.75
CA PRO A 120 21.70 -19.78 -27.57
C PRO A 120 21.71 -20.63 -28.85
N ALA A 121 21.43 -20.00 -30.00
CA ALA A 121 21.45 -20.68 -31.28
C ALA A 121 22.88 -21.02 -31.73
N ALA A 122 23.84 -20.13 -31.46
CA ALA A 122 25.26 -20.36 -31.75
C ALA A 122 25.85 -21.47 -30.88
N ASP A 123 25.54 -21.48 -29.58
CA ASP A 123 25.93 -22.55 -28.66
C ASP A 123 25.36 -23.90 -29.12
N THR A 124 24.04 -23.98 -29.35
CA THR A 124 23.39 -25.21 -29.83
C THR A 124 24.05 -25.76 -31.10
N SER A 125 24.35 -24.89 -32.07
CA SER A 125 25.02 -25.31 -33.32
C SER A 125 26.43 -25.83 -33.07
N THR A 126 27.20 -25.16 -32.20
CA THR A 126 28.58 -25.53 -31.88
C THR A 126 28.66 -26.83 -31.09
N GLN A 127 27.79 -27.02 -30.10
CA GLN A 127 27.66 -28.26 -29.32
C GLN A 127 27.24 -29.45 -30.21
N ALA A 128 26.48 -29.19 -31.27
CA ALA A 128 26.15 -30.19 -32.29
C ALA A 128 27.31 -30.48 -33.27
N GLY A 129 28.52 -29.96 -33.02
CA GLY A 129 29.72 -30.20 -33.81
C GLY A 129 29.82 -29.39 -35.11
N LYS A 130 28.94 -28.40 -35.32
CA LYS A 130 28.98 -27.54 -36.51
C LYS A 130 29.87 -26.32 -36.27
N TRP A 131 30.41 -25.76 -37.36
CA TRP A 131 31.25 -24.56 -37.31
C TRP A 131 30.73 -23.47 -38.27
N GLU A 132 29.52 -22.99 -37.98
CA GLU A 132 28.76 -22.08 -38.87
C GLU A 132 29.09 -20.59 -38.65
N LYS A 133 30.39 -20.22 -38.63
CA LYS A 133 30.83 -18.83 -38.34
C LYS A 133 30.11 -17.76 -39.19
N SER A 134 29.86 -18.03 -40.46
CA SER A 134 29.21 -17.09 -41.38
C SER A 134 27.70 -16.96 -41.18
N LYS A 135 27.06 -17.91 -40.48
CA LYS A 135 25.62 -17.90 -40.22
C LYS A 135 25.24 -16.93 -39.10
N PHE A 136 26.11 -16.78 -38.10
CA PHE A 136 25.86 -15.96 -36.93
C PHE A 136 26.50 -14.58 -37.09
N MET A 137 25.66 -13.57 -37.34
CA MET A 137 26.10 -12.18 -37.46
C MET A 137 25.38 -11.33 -36.41
N GLY A 138 26.07 -11.08 -35.30
CA GLY A 138 25.55 -10.25 -34.22
C GLY A 138 25.68 -8.75 -34.48
N VAL A 139 25.32 -7.97 -33.47
CA VAL A 139 25.53 -6.51 -33.44
C VAL A 139 26.35 -6.10 -32.22
N GLU A 140 27.13 -5.05 -32.37
CA GLU A 140 27.77 -4.35 -31.26
C GLU A 140 26.76 -3.45 -30.55
N ILE A 141 26.80 -3.37 -29.21
CA ILE A 141 25.91 -2.50 -28.43
C ILE A 141 26.50 -1.11 -28.15
N THR A 142 27.83 -0.99 -28.15
CA THR A 142 28.55 0.26 -27.93
C THR A 142 28.07 1.34 -28.89
N GLY A 143 27.79 2.54 -28.37
CA GLY A 143 27.30 3.68 -29.15
C GLY A 143 25.85 3.54 -29.67
N LYS A 144 25.17 2.42 -29.42
CA LYS A 144 23.75 2.28 -29.76
C LYS A 144 22.85 2.91 -28.70
N THR A 145 21.60 3.18 -29.09
CA THR A 145 20.60 3.76 -28.19
C THR A 145 19.79 2.66 -27.51
N LEU A 146 19.80 2.62 -26.18
CA LEU A 146 18.88 1.84 -25.36
C LEU A 146 17.70 2.71 -24.95
N GLY A 147 16.49 2.31 -25.34
CA GLY A 147 15.23 2.82 -24.82
C GLY A 147 14.79 2.02 -23.60
N VAL A 148 14.64 2.70 -22.45
CA VAL A 148 14.19 2.09 -21.19
C VAL A 148 12.78 2.56 -20.89
N ILE A 149 11.81 1.64 -20.87
CA ILE A 149 10.42 1.93 -20.50
C ILE A 149 10.26 1.58 -19.02
N GLY A 150 10.19 2.60 -18.16
CA GLY A 150 10.20 2.49 -16.70
C GLY A 150 11.60 2.65 -16.11
N ALA A 151 11.81 3.73 -15.34
CA ALA A 151 13.10 4.10 -14.75
C ALA A 151 13.09 3.97 -13.22
N GLY A 152 12.27 3.07 -12.68
CA GLY A 152 12.21 2.74 -11.25
C GLY A 152 13.43 1.95 -10.75
N ASN A 153 13.24 1.15 -9.69
CA ASN A 153 14.34 0.43 -9.02
C ASN A 153 15.18 -0.42 -9.99
N ILE A 154 14.56 -1.26 -10.82
CA ILE A 154 15.28 -2.10 -11.79
C ILE A 154 15.76 -1.27 -12.98
N GLY A 155 14.89 -0.43 -13.55
CA GLY A 155 15.20 0.34 -14.75
C GLY A 155 16.40 1.27 -14.57
N SER A 156 16.53 1.93 -13.41
CA SER A 156 17.68 2.78 -13.10
C SER A 156 19.01 2.00 -13.03
N ILE A 157 18.98 0.78 -12.52
CA ILE A 157 20.13 -0.13 -12.46
C ILE A 157 20.54 -0.59 -13.88
N VAL A 158 19.54 -0.85 -14.75
CA VAL A 158 19.76 -1.15 -16.17
C VAL A 158 20.35 0.05 -16.91
N CYS A 159 19.83 1.26 -16.69
CA CYS A 159 20.39 2.49 -17.23
C CYS A 159 21.87 2.64 -16.86
N ALA A 160 22.22 2.50 -15.58
CA ALA A 160 23.60 2.62 -15.11
C ALA A 160 24.53 1.59 -15.78
N ARG A 161 24.09 0.33 -15.90
CA ARG A 161 24.86 -0.74 -16.59
C ARG A 161 25.02 -0.43 -18.08
N ALA A 162 23.97 0.03 -18.76
CA ALA A 162 24.02 0.39 -20.18
C ALA A 162 24.95 1.58 -20.46
N ILE A 163 24.98 2.60 -19.59
CA ILE A 163 25.95 3.70 -19.65
C ILE A 163 27.37 3.17 -19.46
N GLY A 164 27.58 2.25 -18.51
CA GLY A 164 28.86 1.56 -18.31
C GLY A 164 29.33 0.83 -19.58
N LEU A 165 28.40 0.23 -20.30
CA LEU A 165 28.59 -0.41 -21.61
C LEU A 165 28.67 0.57 -22.79
N LYS A 166 28.73 1.89 -22.51
CA LYS A 166 28.87 2.98 -23.49
C LYS A 166 27.72 3.07 -24.50
N MET A 167 26.50 2.73 -24.07
CA MET A 167 25.28 3.00 -24.82
C MET A 167 24.78 4.43 -24.57
N HIS A 168 24.02 4.98 -25.50
CA HIS A 168 23.18 6.16 -25.26
C HIS A 168 21.88 5.70 -24.63
N VAL A 169 21.49 6.24 -23.47
CA VAL A 169 20.28 5.80 -22.76
C VAL A 169 19.21 6.86 -22.80
N VAL A 170 18.05 6.51 -23.35
CA VAL A 170 16.82 7.31 -23.30
C VAL A 170 15.78 6.56 -22.47
N ALA A 171 15.04 7.27 -21.63
CA ALA A 171 14.10 6.66 -20.70
C ALA A 171 12.72 7.32 -20.76
N TYR A 172 11.68 6.50 -20.80
CA TYR A 172 10.30 6.93 -20.59
C TYR A 172 9.82 6.47 -19.22
N ASP A 173 9.44 7.40 -18.37
CA ASP A 173 8.76 7.14 -17.11
C ASP A 173 7.96 8.40 -16.71
N PRO A 174 6.62 8.32 -16.56
CA PRO A 174 5.79 9.46 -16.16
C PRO A 174 6.21 10.08 -14.83
N PHE A 175 6.81 9.30 -13.93
CA PHE A 175 7.18 9.70 -12.58
C PHE A 175 8.64 10.11 -12.44
N LEU A 176 9.45 9.97 -13.49
CA LEU A 176 10.85 10.41 -13.51
C LEU A 176 10.90 11.93 -13.67
N SER A 177 11.49 12.66 -12.73
CA SER A 177 11.74 14.09 -12.89
C SER A 177 12.91 14.35 -13.86
N LYS A 178 13.00 15.56 -14.40
CA LYS A 178 14.09 15.93 -15.31
C LYS A 178 15.43 15.92 -14.58
N GLU A 179 15.45 16.45 -13.36
CA GLU A 179 16.62 16.52 -12.48
C GLU A 179 17.13 15.11 -12.18
N ARG A 180 16.22 14.17 -11.87
CA ARG A 180 16.59 12.78 -11.61
C ARG A 180 17.15 12.08 -12.84
N ALA A 181 16.61 12.37 -14.03
CA ALA A 181 17.15 11.84 -15.28
C ALA A 181 18.57 12.33 -15.55
N GLU A 182 18.84 13.62 -15.31
CA GLU A 182 20.17 14.23 -15.42
C GLU A 182 21.17 13.59 -14.44
N GLU A 183 20.79 13.40 -13.17
CA GLU A 183 21.60 12.69 -12.16
C GLU A 183 21.94 11.26 -12.59
N MET A 184 20.98 10.57 -13.21
CA MET A 184 21.16 9.21 -13.72
C MET A 184 22.00 9.16 -15.01
N GLY A 185 22.30 10.30 -15.63
CA GLY A 185 22.99 10.37 -16.92
C GLY A 185 22.16 9.85 -18.10
N VAL A 186 20.82 9.91 -18.01
CA VAL A 186 19.90 9.47 -19.07
C VAL A 186 19.08 10.63 -19.63
N THR A 187 18.63 10.52 -20.87
CA THR A 187 17.70 11.50 -21.45
C THR A 187 16.25 11.05 -21.22
N LYS A 188 15.48 11.80 -20.43
CA LYS A 188 14.03 11.59 -20.33
C LYS A 188 13.36 11.96 -21.66
N VAL A 189 12.52 11.07 -22.20
CA VAL A 189 11.79 11.25 -23.46
C VAL A 189 10.36 10.71 -23.33
N GLU A 190 9.48 11.11 -24.25
CA GLU A 190 8.16 10.48 -24.41
C GLU A 190 8.25 9.18 -25.24
N LEU A 191 7.22 8.32 -25.17
CA LEU A 191 7.23 7.01 -25.82
C LEU A 191 7.50 7.06 -27.33
N ASP A 192 6.85 7.97 -28.06
CA ASP A 192 7.03 8.08 -29.51
C ASP A 192 8.48 8.43 -29.89
N GLU A 193 9.14 9.27 -29.11
CA GLU A 193 10.54 9.61 -29.29
C GLU A 193 11.45 8.42 -28.93
N LEU A 194 11.13 7.67 -27.86
CA LEU A 194 11.84 6.45 -27.49
C LEU A 194 11.81 5.43 -28.63
N PHE A 195 10.62 5.16 -29.20
CA PHE A 195 10.45 4.20 -30.28
C PHE A 195 11.25 4.60 -31.53
N ALA A 196 11.23 5.88 -31.89
CA ALA A 196 11.94 6.39 -33.06
C ALA A 196 13.48 6.32 -32.94
N ARG A 197 14.02 6.33 -31.71
CA ARG A 197 15.47 6.42 -31.46
C ARG A 197 16.13 5.10 -31.09
N ALA A 198 15.42 4.21 -30.39
CA ALA A 198 15.98 3.04 -29.74
C ALA A 198 16.41 1.93 -30.72
N ASP A 199 17.64 1.45 -30.57
CA ASP A 199 18.14 0.22 -31.21
C ASP A 199 17.80 -1.03 -30.38
N PHE A 200 17.69 -0.84 -29.06
CA PHE A 200 17.25 -1.82 -28.09
C PHE A 200 16.17 -1.19 -27.22
N ILE A 201 15.10 -1.93 -26.92
CA ILE A 201 14.07 -1.49 -25.98
C ILE A 201 13.97 -2.52 -24.85
N THR A 202 13.97 -2.04 -23.60
CA THR A 202 13.76 -2.89 -22.43
C THR A 202 12.68 -2.32 -21.51
N LEU A 203 11.87 -3.20 -20.93
CA LEU A 203 10.71 -2.85 -20.12
C LEU A 203 10.96 -3.17 -18.65
N HIS A 204 10.64 -2.21 -17.77
CA HIS A 204 10.75 -2.27 -16.31
C HIS A 204 9.57 -1.58 -15.61
N VAL A 205 8.37 -1.71 -16.18
CA VAL A 205 7.12 -1.18 -15.61
C VAL A 205 6.27 -2.29 -14.98
N PRO A 206 5.44 -1.98 -13.96
CA PRO A 206 4.44 -2.92 -13.46
C PRO A 206 3.36 -3.18 -14.52
N MET A 207 2.64 -4.30 -14.37
CA MET A 207 1.44 -4.58 -15.17
C MET A 207 0.25 -3.81 -14.60
N THR A 208 -0.32 -2.93 -15.41
CA THR A 208 -1.50 -2.10 -15.11
C THR A 208 -2.32 -1.92 -16.39
N ASP A 209 -3.55 -1.43 -16.30
CA ASP A 209 -4.37 -1.14 -17.49
C ASP A 209 -3.71 -0.12 -18.42
N ARG A 210 -2.84 0.77 -17.89
CA ARG A 210 -2.11 1.77 -18.68
C ARG A 210 -0.85 1.22 -19.35
N THR A 211 -0.27 0.14 -18.83
CA THR A 211 0.99 -0.44 -19.31
C THR A 211 0.80 -1.76 -20.06
N ARG A 212 -0.39 -2.36 -19.97
CA ARG A 212 -0.80 -3.52 -20.77
C ARG A 212 -0.70 -3.18 -22.26
N GLY A 213 0.04 -4.00 -23.00
CA GLY A 213 0.24 -3.79 -24.43
C GLY A 213 0.90 -2.44 -24.77
N ILE A 214 1.76 -1.89 -23.89
CA ILE A 214 2.50 -0.65 -24.15
C ILE A 214 3.35 -0.76 -25.43
N LEU A 215 3.79 -1.98 -25.78
CA LEU A 215 4.30 -2.34 -27.09
C LEU A 215 3.29 -3.22 -27.83
N ASN A 216 2.22 -2.61 -28.32
CA ASN A 216 1.26 -3.21 -29.25
C ASN A 216 1.75 -3.11 -30.71
N LYS A 217 0.93 -3.59 -31.66
CA LYS A 217 1.21 -3.54 -33.09
C LYS A 217 1.54 -2.13 -33.61
N GLU A 218 0.79 -1.13 -33.18
CA GLU A 218 0.97 0.26 -33.60
C GLU A 218 2.29 0.85 -33.05
N ALA A 219 2.62 0.55 -31.79
CA ALA A 219 3.87 0.96 -31.17
C ALA A 219 5.08 0.27 -31.82
N LEU A 220 5.00 -1.03 -32.09
CA LEU A 220 6.03 -1.79 -32.81
C LEU A 220 6.28 -1.22 -34.21
N ALA A 221 5.25 -0.76 -34.92
CA ALA A 221 5.42 -0.14 -36.23
C ALA A 221 6.18 1.20 -36.18
N LYS A 222 6.18 1.89 -35.03
CA LYS A 222 6.92 3.14 -34.83
C LYS A 222 8.39 2.94 -34.47
N THR A 223 8.80 1.71 -34.10
CA THR A 223 10.20 1.46 -33.73
C THR A 223 11.11 1.48 -34.95
N LYS A 224 12.41 1.69 -34.71
CA LYS A 224 13.42 1.53 -35.77
C LYS A 224 13.37 0.13 -36.39
N PRO A 225 13.50 0.00 -37.72
CA PRO A 225 13.78 -1.29 -38.34
C PRO A 225 15.06 -1.89 -37.76
N GLY A 226 15.01 -3.16 -37.38
CA GLY A 226 16.11 -3.90 -36.77
C GLY A 226 16.24 -3.71 -35.25
N VAL A 227 15.26 -3.10 -34.59
CA VAL A 227 15.20 -3.00 -33.12
C VAL A 227 15.21 -4.39 -32.46
N ARG A 228 15.72 -4.49 -31.22
CA ARG A 228 15.63 -5.67 -30.38
C ARG A 228 14.86 -5.37 -29.09
N ILE A 229 13.96 -6.27 -28.70
CA ILE A 229 13.04 -6.05 -27.57
C ILE A 229 13.37 -7.00 -26.42
N ILE A 230 13.51 -6.48 -25.20
CA ILE A 230 13.84 -7.25 -24.00
C ILE A 230 12.75 -7.05 -22.95
N ASN A 231 12.08 -8.13 -22.55
CA ASN A 231 11.08 -8.10 -21.49
C ASN A 231 11.44 -9.06 -20.35
N CYS A 232 11.89 -8.48 -19.23
CA CYS A 232 12.12 -9.17 -17.96
C CYS A 232 11.22 -8.60 -16.84
N ALA A 233 10.17 -7.88 -17.21
CA ALA A 233 9.30 -7.19 -16.26
C ALA A 233 8.03 -7.99 -16.00
N ARG A 234 7.06 -7.92 -16.91
CA ARG A 234 5.79 -8.66 -16.81
C ARG A 234 5.33 -9.15 -18.18
N GLY A 235 4.72 -10.33 -18.22
CA GLY A 235 3.99 -10.82 -19.38
C GLY A 235 2.83 -9.89 -19.74
N GLY A 236 2.49 -9.78 -21.03
CA GLY A 236 1.41 -8.92 -21.53
C GLY A 236 1.75 -7.41 -21.65
N LEU A 237 2.97 -6.98 -21.30
CA LEU A 237 3.43 -5.60 -21.60
C LEU A 237 3.68 -5.41 -23.10
N VAL A 238 4.02 -6.50 -23.79
CA VAL A 238 4.20 -6.57 -25.23
C VAL A 238 3.15 -7.50 -25.79
N ASP A 239 2.51 -7.11 -26.89
CA ASP A 239 1.65 -8.00 -27.65
C ASP A 239 2.52 -9.07 -28.32
N GLU A 240 2.52 -10.29 -27.75
CA GLU A 240 3.40 -11.39 -28.20
C GLU A 240 3.09 -11.81 -29.65
N ALA A 241 1.83 -11.72 -30.08
CA ALA A 241 1.43 -12.05 -31.44
C ALA A 241 1.89 -10.97 -32.44
N ALA A 242 1.69 -9.69 -32.11
CA ALA A 242 2.19 -8.60 -32.95
C ALA A 242 3.73 -8.60 -33.05
N LEU A 243 4.43 -8.91 -31.95
CA LEU A 243 5.88 -9.06 -31.94
C LEU A 243 6.34 -10.22 -32.81
N ALA A 244 5.66 -11.38 -32.74
CA ALA A 244 5.97 -12.52 -33.60
C ALA A 244 5.86 -12.17 -35.09
N GLU A 245 4.81 -11.45 -35.50
CA GLU A 245 4.65 -10.99 -36.87
C GLU A 245 5.72 -9.96 -37.27
N ALA A 246 6.09 -9.04 -36.36
CA ALA A 246 7.15 -8.07 -36.60
C ALA A 246 8.55 -8.72 -36.74
N ILE A 247 8.79 -9.85 -36.08
CA ILE A 247 10.00 -10.65 -36.23
C ILE A 247 9.99 -11.40 -37.57
N LYS A 248 8.87 -12.05 -37.92
CA LYS A 248 8.72 -12.75 -39.20
C LYS A 248 8.86 -11.82 -40.41
N SER A 249 8.40 -10.58 -40.30
CA SER A 249 8.54 -9.56 -41.36
C SER A 249 9.95 -8.97 -41.45
N GLY A 250 10.80 -9.18 -40.43
CA GLY A 250 12.14 -8.63 -40.33
C GLY A 250 12.22 -7.19 -39.81
N HIS A 251 11.09 -6.58 -39.42
CA HIS A 251 11.08 -5.26 -38.78
C HIS A 251 11.77 -5.28 -37.42
N VAL A 252 11.55 -6.34 -36.62
CA VAL A 252 12.24 -6.58 -35.34
C VAL A 252 13.32 -7.65 -35.56
N ALA A 253 14.57 -7.33 -35.20
CA ALA A 253 15.72 -8.22 -35.46
C ALA A 253 15.87 -9.36 -34.43
N GLY A 254 15.14 -9.32 -33.33
CA GLY A 254 15.14 -10.35 -32.29
C GLY A 254 14.50 -9.85 -30.99
N ALA A 255 14.24 -10.79 -30.09
CA ALA A 255 13.65 -10.48 -28.79
C ALA A 255 14.15 -11.41 -27.69
N ALA A 256 14.20 -10.93 -26.45
CA ALA A 256 14.46 -11.76 -25.27
C ALA A 256 13.37 -11.60 -24.23
N PHE A 257 12.73 -12.70 -23.85
CA PHE A 257 11.60 -12.71 -22.92
C PHE A 257 11.88 -13.68 -21.77
N ASP A 258 11.84 -13.15 -20.56
CA ASP A 258 11.86 -13.94 -19.33
C ASP A 258 10.46 -14.20 -18.79
N VAL A 259 9.47 -13.44 -19.25
CA VAL A 259 8.09 -13.45 -18.74
C VAL A 259 7.09 -13.48 -19.88
N PHE A 260 5.97 -14.18 -19.66
CA PHE A 260 4.95 -14.43 -20.68
C PHE A 260 3.54 -14.09 -20.17
N GLU A 261 2.61 -13.77 -21.06
CA GLU A 261 1.23 -13.45 -20.68
C GLU A 261 0.55 -14.60 -19.91
N VAL A 262 0.86 -15.84 -20.31
CA VAL A 262 0.39 -17.05 -19.63
C VAL A 262 1.58 -17.83 -19.09
N GLU A 263 1.63 -17.99 -17.77
CA GLU A 263 2.67 -18.76 -17.08
C GLU A 263 2.07 -19.92 -16.24
N PRO A 264 2.68 -21.13 -16.26
CA PRO A 264 3.87 -21.52 -17.02
C PRO A 264 3.65 -21.55 -18.54
N ALA A 265 4.55 -20.92 -19.30
CA ALA A 265 4.46 -20.82 -20.75
C ALA A 265 4.85 -22.15 -21.41
N LYS A 266 3.85 -22.98 -21.72
CA LYS A 266 4.05 -24.23 -22.48
C LYS A 266 4.06 -24.00 -23.98
N GLU A 267 3.36 -22.95 -24.42
CA GLU A 267 3.21 -22.53 -25.81
C GLU A 267 3.29 -21.00 -25.84
N SER A 268 3.93 -20.42 -26.85
CA SER A 268 3.95 -18.98 -27.12
C SER A 268 4.22 -18.78 -28.62
N PRO A 269 3.61 -17.76 -29.27
CA PRO A 269 3.91 -17.43 -30.66
C PRO A 269 5.38 -17.03 -30.89
N LEU A 270 6.12 -16.72 -29.82
CA LEU A 270 7.54 -16.37 -29.87
C LEU A 270 8.47 -17.59 -29.92
N PHE A 271 7.99 -18.77 -29.48
CA PHE A 271 8.82 -19.98 -29.42
C PHE A 271 9.20 -20.47 -30.82
N GLY A 272 10.48 -20.79 -31.00
CA GLY A 272 11.03 -21.30 -32.26
C GLY A 272 11.31 -20.23 -33.34
N LEU A 273 10.97 -18.97 -33.09
CA LEU A 273 11.31 -17.87 -34.01
C LEU A 273 12.83 -17.60 -34.05
N PRO A 274 13.37 -17.15 -35.19
CA PRO A 274 14.79 -16.83 -35.31
C PRO A 274 15.17 -15.67 -34.39
N ASN A 275 16.31 -15.81 -33.71
CA ASN A 275 16.86 -14.81 -32.78
C ASN A 275 15.89 -14.36 -31.67
N VAL A 276 15.05 -15.29 -31.21
CA VAL A 276 14.26 -15.13 -29.99
C VAL A 276 14.88 -15.97 -28.87
N VAL A 277 15.12 -15.34 -27.73
CA VAL A 277 15.64 -15.98 -26.52
C VAL A 277 14.54 -15.99 -25.46
N CYS A 278 14.22 -17.15 -24.93
CA CYS A 278 13.19 -17.31 -23.92
C CYS A 278 13.78 -17.97 -22.67
N THR A 279 13.48 -17.44 -21.49
CA THR A 279 13.85 -18.04 -20.21
C THR A 279 12.61 -18.18 -19.31
N PRO A 280 12.54 -19.20 -18.45
CA PRO A 280 11.34 -19.49 -17.66
C PRO A 280 11.29 -18.65 -16.37
N HIS A 281 11.13 -17.33 -16.48
CA HIS A 281 10.97 -16.41 -15.35
C HIS A 281 12.11 -16.49 -14.32
N LEU A 282 13.35 -16.36 -14.82
CA LEU A 282 14.60 -16.48 -14.08
C LEU A 282 15.13 -15.16 -13.51
N GLY A 283 14.48 -14.02 -13.76
CA GLY A 283 14.98 -12.69 -13.37
C GLY A 283 15.24 -12.49 -11.88
N ALA A 284 14.77 -13.40 -11.01
CA ALA A 284 15.04 -13.42 -9.57
C ALA A 284 15.66 -14.74 -9.08
N SER A 285 16.07 -15.62 -9.99
CA SER A 285 16.54 -16.98 -9.70
C SER A 285 18.04 -17.04 -9.48
N THR A 286 18.54 -16.28 -8.49
CA THR A 286 19.93 -16.36 -8.00
C THR A 286 19.97 -16.52 -6.49
N THR A 287 21.04 -17.11 -5.96
CA THR A 287 21.23 -17.30 -4.51
C THR A 287 21.04 -16.00 -3.73
N GLU A 288 21.63 -14.90 -4.21
CA GLU A 288 21.58 -13.59 -3.56
C GLU A 288 20.16 -13.02 -3.53
N ALA A 289 19.42 -13.10 -4.65
CA ALA A 289 18.06 -12.59 -4.71
C ALA A 289 17.13 -13.39 -3.79
N GLN A 290 17.28 -14.72 -3.78
CA GLN A 290 16.47 -15.65 -3.00
C GLN A 290 16.68 -15.42 -1.50
N GLU A 291 17.93 -15.17 -1.09
CA GLU A 291 18.27 -14.82 0.27
C GLU A 291 17.73 -13.44 0.64
N ASN A 292 18.05 -12.40 -0.14
CA ASN A 292 17.65 -11.01 0.16
C ASN A 292 16.13 -10.84 0.29
N VAL A 293 15.34 -11.44 -0.60
CA VAL A 293 13.87 -11.37 -0.49
C VAL A 293 13.35 -12.14 0.72
N ALA A 294 14.00 -13.24 1.11
CA ALA A 294 13.59 -14.03 2.27
C ALA A 294 13.92 -13.29 3.59
N LEU A 295 15.10 -12.66 3.69
CA LEU A 295 15.46 -11.81 4.83
C LEU A 295 14.49 -10.63 4.95
N GLN A 296 14.31 -9.88 3.86
CA GLN A 296 13.49 -8.67 3.86
C GLN A 296 12.03 -8.97 4.26
N VAL A 297 11.43 -10.06 3.75
CA VAL A 297 10.05 -10.41 4.10
C VAL A 297 9.92 -10.82 5.57
N ALA A 298 10.89 -11.55 6.11
CA ALA A 298 10.86 -12.01 7.50
C ALA A 298 11.01 -10.84 8.48
N GLU A 299 11.93 -9.92 8.21
CA GLU A 299 12.15 -8.73 9.04
C GLU A 299 10.91 -7.83 9.07
N GLN A 300 10.38 -7.44 7.91
CA GLN A 300 9.25 -6.50 7.85
C GLN A 300 7.95 -7.09 8.41
N MET A 301 7.70 -8.39 8.19
CA MET A 301 6.53 -9.05 8.78
C MET A 301 6.67 -9.14 10.30
N SER A 302 7.85 -9.47 10.81
CA SER A 302 8.11 -9.53 12.25
C SER A 302 7.95 -8.16 12.90
N ASP A 303 8.49 -7.11 12.28
CA ASP A 303 8.37 -5.73 12.77
C ASP A 303 6.92 -5.28 12.88
N TYR A 304 6.08 -5.66 11.93
CA TYR A 304 4.65 -5.40 12.01
C TYR A 304 3.97 -6.23 13.10
N LEU A 305 4.19 -7.55 13.12
CA LEU A 305 3.51 -8.45 14.05
C LEU A 305 3.88 -8.20 15.51
N VAL A 306 5.10 -7.76 15.78
CA VAL A 306 5.63 -7.54 17.13
C VAL A 306 5.50 -6.09 17.57
N ASN A 307 5.84 -5.14 16.68
CA ASN A 307 5.97 -3.72 17.04
C ASN A 307 4.96 -2.81 16.32
N GLY A 308 4.21 -3.32 15.35
CA GLY A 308 3.26 -2.54 14.54
C GLY A 308 3.91 -1.66 13.47
N ALA A 309 5.23 -1.75 13.24
CA ALA A 309 5.91 -0.99 12.20
C ALA A 309 5.59 -1.57 10.81
N VAL A 310 5.29 -0.72 9.84
CA VAL A 310 4.81 -1.14 8.52
C VAL A 310 5.78 -0.65 7.46
N SER A 311 6.44 -1.56 6.75
CA SER A 311 7.31 -1.24 5.62
C SER A 311 6.91 -2.04 4.39
N ASN A 312 7.14 -1.47 3.21
CA ASN A 312 6.87 -2.10 1.91
C ASN A 312 5.44 -2.65 1.76
N ALA A 313 4.48 -2.04 2.46
CA ALA A 313 3.07 -2.35 2.31
C ALA A 313 2.52 -1.76 1.01
N ILE A 314 1.75 -2.57 0.27
CA ILE A 314 1.17 -2.19 -1.02
C ILE A 314 -0.19 -1.53 -0.84
N ASN A 315 -0.94 -1.98 0.16
CA ASN A 315 -2.31 -1.54 0.43
C ASN A 315 -2.46 -0.65 1.66
N MET A 316 -1.34 -0.21 2.25
CA MET A 316 -1.32 0.67 3.42
C MET A 316 -0.13 1.64 3.34
N PRO A 317 -0.25 2.88 3.83
CA PRO A 317 0.91 3.76 4.01
C PRO A 317 1.97 3.10 4.89
N SER A 318 3.24 3.14 4.46
CA SER A 318 4.35 2.70 5.30
C SER A 318 4.54 3.67 6.47
N ILE A 319 4.89 3.12 7.63
CA ILE A 319 5.20 3.85 8.87
C ILE A 319 6.52 3.27 9.36
N THR A 320 7.59 4.06 9.29
CA THR A 320 8.93 3.59 9.66
C THR A 320 9.03 3.37 11.17
N ALA A 321 10.05 2.62 11.62
CA ALA A 321 10.32 2.43 13.05
C ALA A 321 10.64 3.76 13.78
N GLU A 322 11.22 4.74 13.08
CA GLU A 322 11.50 6.08 13.62
C GLU A 322 10.25 6.95 13.69
N GLU A 323 9.36 6.84 12.70
CA GLU A 323 8.09 7.56 12.66
C GLU A 323 7.07 7.00 13.66
N ALA A 324 7.04 5.68 13.88
CA ALA A 324 6.00 5.01 14.65
C ALA A 324 5.81 5.59 16.07
N PRO A 325 6.87 5.84 16.89
CA PRO A 325 6.71 6.45 18.22
C PRO A 325 6.14 7.87 18.17
N ILE A 326 6.54 8.67 17.17
CA ILE A 326 6.09 10.06 16.99
C ILE A 326 4.63 10.09 16.52
N LEU A 327 4.28 9.18 15.60
CA LEU A 327 2.98 9.16 14.94
C LEU A 327 1.90 8.47 15.79
N LYS A 328 2.27 7.54 16.68
CA LYS A 328 1.33 6.75 17.49
C LYS A 328 0.31 7.61 18.26
N PRO A 329 0.70 8.67 19.00
CA PRO A 329 -0.26 9.57 19.65
C PRO A 329 -1.24 10.25 18.67
N PHE A 330 -0.76 10.61 17.48
CA PHE A 330 -1.56 11.30 16.46
C PHE A 330 -2.48 10.34 15.69
N ILE A 331 -2.06 9.08 15.49
CA ILE A 331 -2.94 8.02 14.98
C ILE A 331 -4.10 7.80 15.96
N ARG A 332 -3.81 7.75 17.27
CA ARG A 332 -4.84 7.63 18.29
C ARG A 332 -5.77 8.85 18.32
N LEU A 333 -5.23 10.05 18.20
CA LEU A 333 -6.04 11.26 18.05
C LEU A 333 -6.95 11.18 16.81
N ALA A 334 -6.38 10.85 15.66
CA ALA A 334 -7.12 10.71 14.40
C ALA A 334 -8.26 9.70 14.52
N ASP A 335 -7.96 8.53 15.10
CA ASP A 335 -8.94 7.48 15.38
C ASP A 335 -10.09 7.98 16.26
N VAL A 336 -9.77 8.66 17.37
CA VAL A 336 -10.75 9.21 18.30
C VAL A 336 -11.61 10.29 17.64
N LEU A 337 -11.04 11.18 16.82
CA LEU A 337 -11.80 12.20 16.08
C LEU A 337 -12.79 11.54 15.12
N GLY A 338 -12.34 10.53 14.37
CA GLY A 338 -13.19 9.71 13.53
C GLY A 338 -14.31 9.04 14.33
N ALA A 339 -13.95 8.31 15.39
CA ALA A 339 -14.87 7.56 16.24
C ALA A 339 -15.92 8.47 16.90
N PHE A 340 -15.55 9.68 17.31
CA PHE A 340 -16.51 10.66 17.83
C PHE A 340 -17.56 10.93 16.76
N VAL A 341 -17.12 11.39 15.59
CA VAL A 341 -18.02 11.78 14.50
C VAL A 341 -18.88 10.61 14.03
N GLY A 342 -18.31 9.41 13.93
CA GLY A 342 -19.02 8.19 13.55
C GLY A 342 -20.14 7.82 14.52
N GLN A 343 -19.92 7.96 15.83
CA GLN A 343 -20.93 7.66 16.86
C GLN A 343 -22.04 8.71 16.92
N VAL A 344 -21.70 9.98 16.65
CA VAL A 344 -22.67 11.07 16.72
C VAL A 344 -23.40 11.32 15.39
N THR A 345 -23.01 10.68 14.29
CA THR A 345 -23.58 10.87 12.94
C THR A 345 -24.33 9.63 12.47
N GLU A 346 -25.66 9.74 12.37
CA GLU A 346 -26.54 8.63 11.94
C GLU A 346 -26.90 8.70 10.45
N GLU A 347 -26.79 9.88 9.84
CA GLU A 347 -27.07 10.08 8.41
C GLU A 347 -25.90 9.63 7.51
N PRO A 348 -26.20 9.23 6.26
CA PRO A 348 -25.17 8.99 5.25
C PRO A 348 -24.28 10.23 5.03
N ILE A 349 -22.97 10.06 5.17
CA ILE A 349 -21.97 11.09 4.93
C ILE A 349 -21.77 11.24 3.41
N LYS A 350 -21.78 12.48 2.91
CA LYS A 350 -21.51 12.81 1.50
C LYS A 350 -20.07 13.28 1.30
N GLU A 351 -19.55 14.07 2.24
CA GLU A 351 -18.20 14.63 2.17
C GLU A 351 -17.47 14.53 3.51
N ILE A 352 -16.18 14.26 3.45
CA ILE A 352 -15.23 14.26 4.54
C ILE A 352 -14.11 15.23 4.18
N GLU A 353 -13.83 16.20 5.05
CA GLU A 353 -12.67 17.07 4.95
C GLU A 353 -11.80 16.89 6.19
N ILE A 354 -10.51 16.64 5.98
CA ILE A 354 -9.52 16.54 7.04
C ILE A 354 -8.50 17.67 6.88
N LEU A 355 -8.43 18.56 7.86
CA LEU A 355 -7.43 19.61 7.96
C LEU A 355 -6.31 19.15 8.90
N TYR A 356 -5.10 19.20 8.39
CA TYR A 356 -3.86 19.06 9.14
C TYR A 356 -3.20 20.44 9.28
N ASP A 357 -3.09 20.93 10.51
CA ASP A 357 -2.50 22.23 10.82
C ASP A 357 -1.18 22.07 11.59
N GLY A 358 -0.23 22.95 11.31
CA GLY A 358 1.04 23.03 12.03
C GLY A 358 1.88 21.77 11.86
N VAL A 359 2.41 21.23 12.97
CA VAL A 359 3.29 20.05 12.91
C VAL A 359 2.62 18.83 12.26
N THR A 360 1.29 18.70 12.35
CA THR A 360 0.56 17.57 11.78
C THR A 360 0.52 17.58 10.24
N ALA A 361 0.65 18.75 9.61
CA ALA A 361 0.67 18.88 8.15
C ALA A 361 1.89 18.22 7.50
N ASN A 362 3.01 18.20 8.25
CA ASN A 362 4.30 17.66 7.84
C ASN A 362 4.51 16.20 8.25
N MET A 363 3.56 15.62 8.99
CA MET A 363 3.58 14.19 9.34
C MET A 363 3.11 13.33 8.16
N ASN A 364 3.13 12.01 8.35
CA ASN A 364 2.56 11.04 7.42
C ASN A 364 1.02 11.15 7.40
N THR A 365 0.49 12.14 6.66
CA THR A 365 -0.95 12.43 6.62
C THR A 365 -1.77 11.29 6.04
N ARG A 366 -1.18 10.42 5.20
CA ARG A 366 -1.88 9.25 4.65
C ARG A 366 -2.23 8.26 5.75
N ALA A 367 -1.31 8.01 6.69
CA ALA A 367 -1.56 7.18 7.86
C ALA A 367 -2.61 7.82 8.79
N LEU A 368 -2.49 9.12 9.05
CA LEU A 368 -3.47 9.86 9.87
C LEU A 368 -4.87 9.84 9.25
N THR A 369 -4.99 10.06 7.94
CA THR A 369 -6.25 9.98 7.20
C THR A 369 -6.85 8.59 7.36
N SER A 370 -6.05 7.54 7.16
CA SER A 370 -6.51 6.16 7.28
C SER A 370 -7.04 5.86 8.69
N ALA A 371 -6.42 6.41 9.74
CA ALA A 371 -6.89 6.30 11.12
C ALA A 371 -8.20 7.06 11.36
N VAL A 372 -8.32 8.30 10.84
CA VAL A 372 -9.58 9.07 10.90
C VAL A 372 -10.73 8.28 10.26
N LEU A 373 -10.52 7.73 9.06
CA LEU A 373 -11.55 6.99 8.34
C LEU A 373 -11.93 5.69 9.06
N ALA A 374 -10.95 4.99 9.63
CA ALA A 374 -11.19 3.77 10.40
C ALA A 374 -12.06 4.06 11.64
N GLY A 375 -11.69 5.08 12.42
CA GLY A 375 -12.51 5.53 13.55
C GLY A 375 -13.91 5.94 13.12
N LEU A 376 -14.04 6.68 12.02
CA LEU A 376 -15.32 7.19 11.51
C LEU A 376 -16.31 6.09 11.14
N ILE A 377 -15.84 5.01 10.53
CA ILE A 377 -16.71 3.93 10.02
C ILE A 377 -16.99 2.87 11.10
N ARG A 378 -16.11 2.70 12.09
CA ARG A 378 -16.18 1.64 13.11
C ARG A 378 -17.54 1.48 13.78
N PRO A 379 -18.29 2.54 14.13
CA PRO A 379 -19.61 2.39 14.74
C PRO A 379 -20.65 1.73 13.82
N GLN A 380 -20.44 1.75 12.51
CA GLN A 380 -21.37 1.23 11.51
C GLN A 380 -20.96 -0.15 10.96
N VAL A 381 -19.66 -0.45 10.98
CA VAL A 381 -19.10 -1.66 10.35
C VAL A 381 -18.11 -2.30 11.32
N ALA A 382 -18.41 -3.53 11.74
CA ALA A 382 -17.50 -4.35 12.53
C ALA A 382 -16.22 -4.66 11.72
N ASP A 383 -15.10 -4.85 12.41
CA ASP A 383 -13.80 -5.24 11.83
C ASP A 383 -13.16 -4.26 10.83
N VAL A 384 -13.58 -2.99 10.83
CA VAL A 384 -12.90 -1.95 10.04
C VAL A 384 -11.56 -1.53 10.66
N ASN A 385 -10.55 -1.32 9.82
CA ASN A 385 -9.24 -0.84 10.23
C ASN A 385 -8.65 0.14 9.21
N MET A 386 -7.40 0.58 9.43
CA MET A 386 -6.73 1.57 8.58
C MET A 386 -6.50 1.11 7.12
N VAL A 387 -6.58 -0.20 6.85
CA VAL A 387 -6.45 -0.75 5.49
C VAL A 387 -7.81 -0.77 4.79
N SER A 388 -8.86 -1.23 5.48
CA SER A 388 -10.19 -1.39 4.88
C SER A 388 -10.98 -0.08 4.79
N ALA A 389 -10.78 0.86 5.72
CA ALA A 389 -11.58 2.08 5.79
C ALA A 389 -11.49 2.97 4.54
N PRO A 390 -10.30 3.30 3.98
CA PRO A 390 -10.22 4.14 2.78
C PRO A 390 -10.96 3.54 1.57
N ILE A 391 -10.97 2.21 1.46
CA ILE A 391 -11.65 1.49 0.39
C ILE A 391 -13.17 1.59 0.57
N MET A 392 -13.66 1.33 1.78
CA MET A 392 -15.09 1.43 2.10
C MET A 392 -15.64 2.85 1.85
N ILE A 393 -14.88 3.90 2.20
CA ILE A 393 -15.24 5.29 1.91
C ILE A 393 -15.40 5.53 0.41
N LYS A 394 -14.44 5.04 -0.38
CA LYS A 394 -14.46 5.17 -1.84
C LYS A 394 -15.61 4.40 -2.47
N GLU A 395 -15.89 3.18 -2.01
CA GLU A 395 -17.01 2.35 -2.49
C GLU A 395 -18.38 2.96 -2.17
N LYS A 396 -18.50 3.64 -1.03
CA LYS A 396 -19.70 4.42 -0.66
C LYS A 396 -19.84 5.73 -1.46
N GLY A 397 -18.89 6.07 -2.33
CA GLY A 397 -18.91 7.29 -3.14
C GLY A 397 -18.73 8.58 -2.33
N ILE A 398 -18.16 8.49 -1.13
CA ILE A 398 -17.95 9.63 -0.23
C ILE A 398 -16.76 10.44 -0.74
N VAL A 399 -16.93 11.75 -0.90
CA VAL A 399 -15.85 12.65 -1.32
C VAL A 399 -14.92 12.91 -0.13
N LEU A 400 -13.62 12.64 -0.31
CA LEU A 400 -12.59 12.90 0.70
C LEU A 400 -11.68 14.04 0.23
N SER A 401 -11.55 15.09 1.04
CA SER A 401 -10.59 16.17 0.85
C SER A 401 -9.58 16.22 2.02
N GLU A 402 -8.32 16.43 1.68
CA GLU A 402 -7.24 16.69 2.65
C GLU A 402 -6.74 18.12 2.46
N VAL A 403 -6.63 18.85 3.57
CA VAL A 403 -6.10 20.22 3.58
C VAL A 403 -4.89 20.24 4.49
N LYS A 404 -3.75 20.74 3.99
CA LYS A 404 -2.54 20.98 4.77
C LYS A 404 -2.35 22.48 4.94
N ARG A 405 -2.02 22.91 6.15
CA ARG A 405 -1.83 24.32 6.47
C ARG A 405 -0.64 24.51 7.40
N ASP A 406 0.14 25.56 7.18
CA ASP A 406 1.12 26.03 8.15
C ASP A 406 0.47 26.36 9.50
N LYS A 407 1.27 26.38 10.58
CA LYS A 407 0.75 26.56 11.94
C LYS A 407 -0.13 27.80 12.04
N THR A 408 -1.37 27.60 12.46
CA THR A 408 -2.29 28.68 12.80
C THR A 408 -2.84 28.53 14.23
N GLY A 409 -3.07 29.67 14.89
CA GLY A 409 -3.58 29.68 16.26
C GLY A 409 -2.53 29.32 17.31
N VAL A 410 -3.00 28.75 18.43
CA VAL A 410 -2.21 28.59 19.67
C VAL A 410 -1.55 27.22 19.85
N PHE A 411 -2.00 26.20 19.10
CA PHE A 411 -1.48 24.84 19.19
C PHE A 411 -0.34 24.63 18.20
N ASP A 412 0.65 23.82 18.56
CA ASP A 412 1.77 23.48 17.66
C ASP A 412 1.30 22.69 16.42
N GLY A 413 0.24 21.91 16.56
CA GLY A 413 -0.51 21.35 15.45
C GLY A 413 -1.77 20.65 15.94
N TYR A 414 -2.76 20.52 15.06
CA TYR A 414 -4.02 19.85 15.36
C TYR A 414 -4.60 19.22 14.10
N ILE A 415 -5.48 18.25 14.30
CA ILE A 415 -6.26 17.62 13.24
C ILE A 415 -7.70 18.08 13.40
N LYS A 416 -8.33 18.54 12.32
CA LYS A 416 -9.75 18.87 12.28
C LYS A 416 -10.46 18.02 11.24
N LEU A 417 -11.46 17.28 11.68
CA LEU A 417 -12.36 16.51 10.84
C LEU A 417 -13.67 17.28 10.66
N THR A 418 -14.08 17.49 9.42
CA THR A 418 -15.39 18.01 9.06
C THR A 418 -16.12 16.97 8.22
N VAL A 419 -17.37 16.66 8.57
CA VAL A 419 -18.25 15.81 7.78
C VAL A 419 -19.48 16.57 7.35
N LYS A 420 -19.93 16.33 6.11
CA LYS A 420 -21.18 16.86 5.59
C LYS A 420 -22.12 15.72 5.24
N THR A 421 -23.36 15.81 5.69
CA THR A 421 -24.48 14.95 5.31
C THR A 421 -25.42 15.75 4.43
N GLU A 422 -26.62 15.22 4.16
CA GLU A 422 -27.65 15.99 3.45
C GLU A 422 -28.20 17.16 4.28
N SER A 423 -28.37 16.95 5.58
CA SER A 423 -29.03 17.93 6.45
C SER A 423 -28.05 18.79 7.25
N MET A 424 -26.81 18.34 7.47
CA MET A 424 -25.91 18.98 8.42
C MET A 424 -24.44 18.97 8.01
N THR A 425 -23.70 19.92 8.59
CA THR A 425 -22.24 19.92 8.63
C THR A 425 -21.78 19.86 10.08
N ARG A 426 -20.85 18.98 10.38
CA ARG A 426 -20.26 18.85 11.72
C ARG A 426 -18.76 18.89 11.64
N SER A 427 -18.13 19.53 12.61
CA SER A 427 -16.68 19.51 12.73
C SER A 427 -16.24 19.22 14.16
N ILE A 428 -15.09 18.55 14.27
CA ILE A 428 -14.36 18.33 15.51
C ILE A 428 -12.88 18.56 15.25
N ALA A 429 -12.18 19.15 16.21
CA ALA A 429 -10.74 19.27 16.18
C ALA A 429 -10.12 18.77 17.48
N GLY A 430 -8.92 18.23 17.36
CA GLY A 430 -8.16 17.78 18.52
C GLY A 430 -6.66 17.89 18.28
N THR A 431 -5.91 17.82 19.38
CA THR A 431 -4.44 17.89 19.40
C THR A 431 -3.89 16.82 20.36
N VAL A 432 -2.58 16.66 20.35
CA VAL A 432 -1.84 15.82 21.29
C VAL A 432 -1.02 16.72 22.20
N PHE A 433 -1.21 16.61 23.51
CA PHE A 433 -0.45 17.39 24.49
C PHE A 433 0.90 16.73 24.79
N SER A 434 1.74 17.39 25.60
CA SER A 434 3.08 16.90 25.97
C SER A 434 3.07 15.56 26.73
N ASP A 435 1.92 15.15 27.27
CA ASP A 435 1.70 13.83 27.88
C ASP A 435 1.42 12.71 26.86
N GLY A 436 1.41 13.04 25.57
CA GLY A 436 1.14 12.09 24.48
C GLY A 436 -0.32 11.67 24.37
N LYS A 437 -1.24 12.31 25.10
CA LYS A 437 -2.66 11.94 25.10
C LYS A 437 -3.48 12.86 24.17
N PRO A 438 -4.52 12.33 23.50
CA PRO A 438 -5.40 13.14 22.67
C PRO A 438 -6.28 14.06 23.52
N ARG A 439 -6.58 15.25 22.99
CA ARG A 439 -7.54 16.21 23.54
C ARG A 439 -8.47 16.74 22.47
N PHE A 440 -9.75 16.88 22.81
CA PHE A 440 -10.69 17.64 21.97
C PHE A 440 -10.53 19.11 22.28
N ILE A 441 -10.29 19.91 21.24
CA ILE A 441 -10.09 21.37 21.37
C ILE A 441 -11.26 22.17 20.79
N GLN A 442 -12.06 21.55 19.91
CA GLN A 442 -13.19 22.21 19.28
C GLN A 442 -14.24 21.19 18.84
N ILE A 443 -15.52 21.44 19.11
CA ILE A 443 -16.65 20.67 18.58
C ILE A 443 -17.71 21.65 18.07
N LYS A 444 -18.20 21.47 16.83
CA LYS A 444 -19.17 22.38 16.17
C LYS A 444 -18.72 23.86 16.19
N GLY A 445 -17.42 24.12 16.16
CA GLY A 445 -16.86 25.47 16.24
C GLY A 445 -16.82 26.08 17.64
N ILE A 446 -17.33 25.38 18.67
CA ILE A 446 -17.22 25.79 20.07
C ILE A 446 -15.90 25.26 20.61
N ASN A 447 -15.10 26.15 21.20
CA ASN A 447 -13.82 25.79 21.82
C ASN A 447 -14.06 25.14 23.18
N LEU A 448 -13.29 24.10 23.47
CA LEU A 448 -13.23 23.40 24.75
C LEU A 448 -11.84 22.79 24.92
N ASP A 449 -11.53 22.21 26.08
CA ASP A 449 -10.31 21.44 26.28
C ASP A 449 -10.65 20.18 27.06
N ALA A 450 -10.95 19.09 26.37
CA ALA A 450 -11.44 17.87 27.02
C ALA A 450 -10.52 16.67 26.81
N ASP A 451 -10.24 15.99 27.92
CA ASP A 451 -9.67 14.64 27.93
C ASP A 451 -10.58 13.66 27.18
N VAL A 452 -9.98 12.64 26.60
CA VAL A 452 -10.70 11.53 25.95
C VAL A 452 -10.65 10.32 26.88
N GLY A 453 -11.80 9.94 27.43
CA GLY A 453 -11.98 8.76 28.28
C GLY A 453 -12.61 7.59 27.53
N SER A 454 -12.58 6.38 28.11
CA SER A 454 -13.20 5.18 27.52
C SER A 454 -14.72 5.33 27.39
N HIS A 455 -15.36 5.88 28.42
CA HIS A 455 -16.81 6.12 28.47
C HIS A 455 -17.06 7.61 28.61
N MET A 456 -17.77 8.19 27.64
CA MET A 456 -18.08 9.61 27.65
C MET A 456 -19.56 9.87 27.40
N ILE A 457 -20.07 10.98 27.92
CA ILE A 457 -21.41 11.49 27.61
C ILE A 457 -21.26 12.82 26.88
N TYR A 458 -21.77 12.87 25.65
CA TYR A 458 -21.82 14.08 24.84
C TYR A 458 -23.23 14.67 24.89
N ILE A 459 -23.32 15.91 25.36
CA ILE A 459 -24.59 16.63 25.49
C ILE A 459 -24.51 17.93 24.69
N THR A 460 -25.57 18.23 23.94
CA THR A 460 -25.78 19.56 23.37
C THR A 460 -27.03 20.18 23.98
N ASN A 461 -26.93 21.44 24.39
CA ASN A 461 -28.01 22.12 25.09
C ASN A 461 -28.01 23.63 24.79
N THR A 462 -29.07 24.32 25.19
CA THR A 462 -29.09 25.78 25.29
C THR A 462 -28.52 26.21 26.63
N ASP A 463 -27.66 27.23 26.64
CA ASP A 463 -26.98 27.74 27.85
C ASP A 463 -27.99 28.47 28.76
N VAL A 464 -28.50 27.75 29.77
CA VAL A 464 -29.49 28.28 30.74
C VAL A 464 -29.04 28.02 32.18
N PRO A 465 -29.40 28.90 33.13
CA PRO A 465 -29.08 28.68 34.55
C PRO A 465 -29.59 27.33 35.06
N GLY A 466 -28.79 26.67 35.90
CA GLY A 466 -29.14 25.38 36.51
C GLY A 466 -28.78 24.13 35.70
N MET A 467 -28.37 24.27 34.43
CA MET A 467 -28.05 23.14 33.55
C MET A 467 -26.97 22.20 34.11
N ILE A 468 -25.84 22.75 34.58
CA ILE A 468 -24.75 21.95 35.16
C ILE A 468 -25.24 21.17 36.38
N GLY A 469 -26.01 21.82 37.26
CA GLY A 469 -26.59 21.20 38.44
C GLY A 469 -27.56 20.08 38.10
N PHE A 470 -28.39 20.27 37.07
CA PHE A 470 -29.30 19.26 36.56
C PHE A 470 -28.56 18.02 36.03
N ILE A 471 -27.54 18.20 35.18
CA ILE A 471 -26.74 17.09 34.64
C ILE A 471 -26.05 16.33 35.77
N GLY A 472 -25.35 17.05 36.66
CA GLY A 472 -24.63 16.44 37.77
C GLY A 472 -25.55 15.68 38.75
N THR A 473 -26.70 16.25 39.08
CA THR A 473 -27.69 15.59 39.97
C THR A 473 -28.29 14.36 39.32
N THR A 474 -28.58 14.42 38.02
CA THR A 474 -29.16 13.28 37.27
C THR A 474 -28.19 12.11 37.24
N LEU A 475 -26.90 12.37 36.97
CA LEU A 475 -25.87 11.33 36.94
C LEU A 475 -25.56 10.79 38.34
N GLY A 476 -25.44 11.66 39.33
CA GLY A 476 -25.22 11.26 40.72
C GLY A 476 -26.37 10.41 41.28
N ALA A 477 -27.62 10.75 40.96
CA ALA A 477 -28.79 9.95 41.34
C ALA A 477 -28.83 8.56 40.67
N ALA A 478 -28.13 8.41 39.55
CA ALA A 478 -27.95 7.13 38.87
C ALA A 478 -26.67 6.39 39.33
N GLY A 479 -25.94 6.92 40.31
CA GLY A 479 -24.69 6.32 40.80
C GLY A 479 -23.52 6.44 39.81
N VAL A 480 -23.60 7.31 38.81
CA VAL A 480 -22.54 7.51 37.81
C VAL A 480 -21.54 8.54 38.32
N ASN A 481 -20.28 8.12 38.50
CA ASN A 481 -19.20 9.04 38.85
C ASN A 481 -18.70 9.80 37.60
N ILE A 482 -18.44 11.10 37.75
CA ILE A 482 -17.93 11.97 36.69
C ILE A 482 -16.45 12.25 36.98
N ALA A 483 -15.57 11.66 36.19
CA ALA A 483 -14.11 11.84 36.30
C ALA A 483 -13.67 13.21 35.79
N ASN A 484 -14.28 13.69 34.70
CA ASN A 484 -14.03 15.01 34.16
C ASN A 484 -15.31 15.59 33.53
N PHE A 485 -15.52 16.90 33.67
CA PHE A 485 -16.68 17.61 33.14
C PHE A 485 -16.21 18.85 32.40
N GLN A 486 -16.32 18.83 31.07
CA GLN A 486 -15.94 19.96 30.25
C GLN A 486 -17.12 20.61 29.57
N LEU A 487 -17.17 21.95 29.62
CA LEU A 487 -18.21 22.77 29.02
C LEU A 487 -17.60 23.72 27.99
N GLY A 488 -18.25 23.83 26.84
CA GLY A 488 -18.03 24.91 25.89
C GLY A 488 -19.36 25.60 25.57
N ARG A 489 -19.33 26.90 25.28
CA ARG A 489 -20.48 27.64 24.75
C ARG A 489 -20.07 28.56 23.61
N ASP A 490 -20.96 28.80 22.66
CA ASP A 490 -20.72 29.76 21.58
C ASP A 490 -20.79 31.20 22.09
N LYS A 491 -21.85 31.54 22.80
CA LYS A 491 -22.15 32.83 23.44
C LYS A 491 -23.10 32.60 24.61
N GLN A 492 -23.24 33.62 25.46
CA GLN A 492 -24.19 33.57 26.56
C GLN A 492 -25.62 33.36 26.04
N GLY A 493 -26.34 32.38 26.59
CA GLY A 493 -27.71 32.04 26.19
C GLY A 493 -27.84 31.32 24.84
N GLY A 494 -26.70 30.99 24.20
CA GLY A 494 -26.66 30.30 22.91
C GLY A 494 -26.54 28.78 23.06
N ASP A 495 -25.83 28.16 22.12
CA ASP A 495 -25.57 26.74 22.10
C ASP A 495 -24.38 26.39 23.01
N ALA A 496 -24.57 25.37 23.83
CA ALA A 496 -23.56 24.81 24.70
C ALA A 496 -23.35 23.32 24.42
N ILE A 497 -22.14 22.87 24.74
CA ILE A 497 -21.70 21.49 24.69
C ILE A 497 -21.19 21.13 26.07
N ALA A 498 -21.68 20.03 26.63
CA ALA A 498 -21.04 19.36 27.75
C ALA A 498 -20.48 18.02 27.30
N LEU A 499 -19.22 17.77 27.65
CA LEU A 499 -18.55 16.51 27.41
C LEU A 499 -18.04 15.97 28.75
N LEU A 500 -18.58 14.83 29.16
CA LEU A 500 -18.31 14.23 30.45
C LEU A 500 -17.54 12.93 30.27
N TYR A 501 -16.44 12.77 30.98
CA TYR A 501 -15.76 11.49 31.15
C TYR A 501 -16.30 10.84 32.42
N VAL A 502 -16.84 9.64 32.32
CA VAL A 502 -17.39 8.85 33.42
C VAL A 502 -16.60 7.56 33.62
N ASP A 503 -16.59 7.04 34.86
CA ASP A 503 -15.73 5.90 35.23
C ASP A 503 -16.18 4.54 34.68
N GLY A 504 -17.41 4.43 34.18
CA GLY A 504 -17.96 3.17 33.69
C GLY A 504 -19.11 3.36 32.72
N GLU A 505 -19.67 2.23 32.28
CA GLU A 505 -20.84 2.22 31.42
C GLU A 505 -22.05 2.86 32.11
N VAL A 506 -22.85 3.58 31.32
CA VAL A 506 -24.02 4.30 31.78
C VAL A 506 -25.25 3.64 31.19
N GLU A 507 -26.22 3.29 32.04
CA GLU A 507 -27.47 2.70 31.59
C GLU A 507 -28.31 3.68 30.75
N ASP A 508 -29.00 3.17 29.73
CA ASP A 508 -29.78 3.97 28.79
C ASP A 508 -30.85 4.85 29.47
N GLY A 509 -31.42 4.40 30.60
CA GLY A 509 -32.40 5.18 31.37
C GLY A 509 -31.85 6.49 31.97
N VAL A 510 -30.53 6.69 31.98
CA VAL A 510 -29.91 7.98 32.34
C VAL A 510 -30.03 8.98 31.19
N LEU A 511 -29.85 8.54 29.94
CA LEU A 511 -29.99 9.42 28.77
C LEU A 511 -31.40 9.97 28.63
N GLU A 512 -32.43 9.14 28.86
CA GLU A 512 -33.83 9.56 28.83
C GLU A 512 -34.13 10.64 29.88
N ARG A 513 -33.57 10.50 31.08
CA ARG A 513 -33.70 11.50 32.14
C ARG A 513 -33.03 12.82 31.77
N LEU A 514 -31.87 12.76 31.11
CA LEU A 514 -31.19 13.95 30.60
C LEU A 514 -32.01 14.64 29.49
N THR A 515 -32.47 13.89 28.49
CA THR A 515 -33.22 14.45 27.34
C THR A 515 -34.63 14.91 27.68
N ALA A 516 -35.18 14.55 28.85
CA ALA A 516 -36.44 15.10 29.36
C ALA A 516 -36.37 16.60 29.66
N HIS A 517 -35.18 17.17 29.87
CA HIS A 517 -35.01 18.60 30.10
C HIS A 517 -35.07 19.38 28.78
N GLN A 518 -36.02 20.31 28.64
CA GLN A 518 -36.32 21.01 27.37
C GLN A 518 -35.11 21.74 26.73
N ALA A 519 -34.16 22.20 27.54
CA ALA A 519 -32.95 22.85 27.03
C ALA A 519 -31.91 21.87 26.48
N ILE A 520 -32.00 20.55 26.74
CA ILE A 520 -31.10 19.53 26.18
C ILE A 520 -31.63 19.10 24.82
N ARG A 521 -30.84 19.32 23.77
CA ARG A 521 -31.20 18.96 22.39
C ARG A 521 -30.76 17.55 22.00
N GLN A 522 -29.64 17.10 22.57
CA GLN A 522 -29.10 15.77 22.33
C GLN A 522 -28.26 15.33 23.53
N ALA A 523 -28.36 14.06 23.90
CA ALA A 523 -27.41 13.37 24.77
C ALA A 523 -27.04 12.03 24.11
N LYS A 524 -25.74 11.71 24.04
CA LYS A 524 -25.23 10.45 23.49
C LYS A 524 -24.16 9.87 24.39
N LEU A 525 -24.20 8.56 24.58
CA LEU A 525 -23.07 7.80 25.11
C LEU A 525 -22.05 7.60 23.99
N LEU A 526 -20.79 7.81 24.32
CA LEU A 526 -19.66 7.62 23.42
C LEU A 526 -18.68 6.66 24.08
N THR A 527 -18.16 5.73 23.28
CA THR A 527 -17.13 4.80 23.70
C THR A 527 -15.89 4.99 22.82
N PHE A 528 -14.72 5.03 23.45
CA PHE A 528 -13.45 5.18 22.75
C PHE A 528 -12.47 4.10 23.16
N ASN A 529 -11.73 3.57 22.17
CA ASN A 529 -10.59 2.70 22.43
C ASN A 529 -9.39 3.57 22.77
N ILE A 530 -9.09 3.68 24.06
CA ILE A 530 -8.04 4.55 24.60
C ILE A 530 -6.84 3.76 25.14
N ASP A 531 -6.69 2.50 24.76
CA ASP A 531 -5.54 1.66 25.12
C ASP A 531 -4.54 1.53 23.96
#